data_AF-A0AAV8VF46-F1
#
_entry.id   AF-A0AAV8VF46-F1
#
_cell.length_a   1.000
_cell.length_b   1.000
_cell.length_c   1.000
_cell.angle_alpha   90.00
_cell.angle_beta   90.00
_cell.angle_gamma   90.00
#
_symmetry.space_group_name_H-M   'P 1'
#
loop_
_entity.id
_entity.type
_entity.pdbx_description
1 polymer ?
#
loop_
_entity_poly.entity_id
_entity_poly.type
_entity_poly.pdbx_seq_one_letter_code
_entity_poly.pdbx_strand_id
1 'polypeptide(L)'
;MSTFDKCDLTNIRVFLNSERYPYNDLFIDFNNEKYATLYEMFSNFRASYYESGNEPIFSPKEFKDISPIAHIDCSRQKESVQQGSVVLRIELETAKNTPKDTTAYCLILYDRVFRYSPPYKDIYNDLPVPSDVSRPPQKIRGIKTVD
;
A
#
# COMPACT_ATOMS: atom_id res chain seq x y z
N MET A 1 -0.31 -4.08 23.45
CA MET A 1 -0.22 -3.44 22.12
C MET A 1 1.25 -3.42 21.74
N SER A 2 1.58 -3.79 20.51
CA SER A 2 2.96 -3.67 20.03
C SER A 2 3.30 -2.19 19.83
N THR A 3 4.39 -1.74 20.43
CA THR A 3 4.91 -0.37 20.28
C THR A 3 6.02 -0.38 19.23
N PHE A 4 5.88 0.43 18.19
CA PHE A 4 6.90 0.57 17.14
C PHE A 4 7.79 1.77 17.43
N ASP A 5 9.09 1.62 17.15
CA ASP A 5 10.05 2.72 17.26
C ASP A 5 10.07 3.57 15.98
N LYS A 6 10.38 4.86 16.14
CA LYS A 6 10.55 5.83 15.05
C LYS A 6 11.81 5.54 14.22
N CYS A 7 12.79 4.84 14.82
CA CYS A 7 14.04 4.38 14.21
C CYS A 7 14.85 5.49 13.49
N ASP A 8 14.75 6.74 13.93
CA ASP A 8 15.33 7.91 13.26
C ASP A 8 15.05 7.94 11.74
N LEU A 9 13.88 7.46 11.30
CA LEU A 9 13.51 7.37 9.90
C LEU A 9 13.49 8.77 9.26
N THR A 10 14.21 8.93 8.14
CA THR A 10 14.24 10.15 7.33
C THR A 10 13.49 9.98 6.03
N ASN A 11 13.45 8.76 5.49
CA ASN A 11 12.77 8.49 4.24
C ASN A 11 12.33 7.03 4.12
N ILE A 12 11.26 6.83 3.35
CA ILE A 12 10.80 5.51 2.95
C ILE A 12 10.38 5.57 1.48
N ARG A 13 10.87 4.61 0.70
CA ARG A 13 10.60 4.51 -0.73
C ARG A 13 10.17 3.08 -1.04
N VAL A 14 9.03 2.96 -1.70
CA VAL A 14 8.50 1.70 -2.21
C VAL A 14 8.61 1.74 -3.72
N PHE A 15 9.16 0.68 -4.30
CA PHE A 15 9.24 0.50 -5.74
C PHE A 15 8.39 -0.70 -6.14
N LEU A 16 7.48 -0.45 -7.09
CA LEU A 16 6.79 -1.50 -7.84
C LEU A 16 7.46 -1.57 -9.20
N ASN A 17 8.28 -2.61 -9.41
CA ASN A 17 9.24 -2.66 -10.50
C ASN A 17 10.15 -1.43 -10.49
N SER A 18 10.01 -0.54 -11.48
CA SER A 18 10.78 0.71 -11.58
C SER A 18 10.01 1.95 -11.10
N GLU A 19 8.74 1.81 -10.72
CA GLU A 19 7.88 2.92 -10.30
C GLU A 19 8.00 3.18 -8.80
N ARG A 20 8.28 4.43 -8.43
CA ARG A 20 8.58 4.84 -7.06
C ARG A 20 7.37 5.50 -6.38
N TYR A 21 7.16 5.14 -5.11
CA TYR A 21 6.14 5.69 -4.21
C TYR A 21 6.74 5.98 -2.82
N PRO A 22 6.46 7.13 -2.19
CA PRO A 22 5.93 8.33 -2.81
C PRO A 22 6.94 8.88 -3.83
N TYR A 23 6.43 9.68 -4.79
CA TYR A 23 7.26 10.28 -5.84
C TYR A 23 8.35 11.20 -5.27
N ASN A 24 8.00 11.97 -4.24
CA ASN A 24 8.93 12.87 -3.56
C ASN A 24 9.48 12.20 -2.30
N ASP A 25 10.66 12.66 -1.90
CA ASP A 25 11.25 12.33 -0.60
C ASP A 25 10.42 12.96 0.53
N LEU A 26 10.31 12.24 1.65
CA LEU A 26 9.50 12.70 2.79
C LEU A 26 10.27 13.61 3.74
N PHE A 27 11.60 13.53 3.77
CA PHE A 27 12.49 14.32 4.63
C PHE A 27 12.01 14.39 6.09
N ILE A 28 11.72 13.22 6.66
CA ILE A 28 11.13 13.06 7.99
C ILE A 28 12.17 13.41 9.06
N ASP A 29 11.72 14.11 10.09
CA ASP A 29 12.48 14.36 11.31
C ASP A 29 11.53 14.46 12.51
N PHE A 30 11.40 13.36 13.26
CA PHE A 30 10.53 13.33 14.43
C PHE A 30 10.99 14.22 15.58
N ASN A 31 12.29 14.53 15.66
CA ASN A 31 12.87 15.36 16.73
C ASN A 31 12.52 16.83 16.51
N ASN A 32 12.50 17.27 15.25
CA ASN A 32 12.12 18.62 14.84
C ASN A 32 10.65 18.73 14.36
N GLU A 33 9.81 17.75 14.71
CA GLU A 33 8.39 17.69 14.38
C GLU A 33 8.04 17.72 12.87
N LYS A 34 8.98 17.33 12.02
CA LYS A 34 8.79 17.21 10.57
C LYS A 34 8.30 15.82 10.20
N TYR A 35 7.03 15.54 10.50
CA TYR A 35 6.38 14.27 10.14
C TYR A 35 4.94 14.46 9.64
N ALA A 36 4.54 15.69 9.33
CA ALA A 36 3.18 16.03 8.91
C ALA A 36 2.74 15.25 7.66
N THR A 37 3.59 15.15 6.64
CA THR A 37 3.31 14.38 5.42
C THR A 37 3.10 12.90 5.72
N LEU A 38 3.95 12.32 6.58
CA LEU A 38 3.83 10.91 6.98
C LEU A 38 2.50 10.67 7.73
N TYR A 39 2.13 11.59 8.63
CA TYR A 39 0.88 11.53 9.36
C TYR A 39 -0.35 11.72 8.45
N GLU A 40 -0.27 12.60 7.46
CA GLU A 40 -1.33 12.78 6.45
C GLU A 40 -1.54 11.47 5.66
N MET A 41 -0.46 10.84 5.21
CA MET A 41 -0.52 9.55 4.52
C MET A 41 -1.18 8.46 5.39
N PHE A 42 -0.85 8.42 6.69
CA PHE A 42 -1.49 7.53 7.66
C PHE A 42 -2.97 7.84 7.85
N SER A 43 -3.33 9.11 8.06
CA SER A 43 -4.70 9.55 8.32
C SER A 43 -5.64 9.24 7.15
N ASN A 44 -5.14 9.36 5.92
CA ASN A 44 -5.89 9.10 4.70
C ASN A 44 -6.12 7.60 4.44
N PHE A 45 -5.36 6.70 5.08
CA PHE A 45 -5.45 5.26 4.84
C PHE A 45 -6.88 4.73 5.04
N ARG A 46 -7.51 5.05 6.18
CA ARG A 46 -8.80 4.49 6.56
C ARG A 46 -9.88 4.87 5.54
N ALA A 47 -9.92 6.13 5.14
CA ALA A 47 -10.87 6.62 4.15
C ALA A 47 -10.62 6.03 2.76
N SER A 48 -9.35 5.96 2.35
CA SER A 48 -8.95 5.34 1.08
C SER A 48 -9.31 3.84 1.02
N TYR A 49 -9.13 3.10 2.11
CA TYR A 49 -9.31 1.66 2.15
C TYR A 49 -10.75 1.20 2.40
N TYR A 50 -11.46 1.84 3.35
CA TYR A 50 -12.82 1.47 3.76
C TYR A 50 -13.92 2.29 3.08
N GLU A 51 -13.58 3.30 2.28
CA GLU A 51 -14.54 4.20 1.65
C GLU A 51 -15.49 4.86 2.68
N SER A 52 -14.95 5.09 3.90
CA SER A 52 -15.67 5.63 5.07
C SER A 52 -15.18 7.03 5.45
N GLY A 53 -15.78 7.63 6.49
CA GLY A 53 -15.43 8.96 6.99
C GLY A 53 -13.94 9.16 7.33
N ASN A 54 -13.48 10.41 7.21
CA ASN A 54 -12.09 10.87 7.25
C ASN A 54 -11.50 11.06 8.66
N GLU A 55 -12.02 10.37 9.69
CA GLU A 55 -11.50 10.56 11.05
C GLU A 55 -10.29 9.65 11.32
N PRO A 56 -9.09 10.22 11.51
CA PRO A 56 -7.90 9.47 11.88
C PRO A 56 -8.06 8.88 13.28
N ILE A 57 -7.51 7.68 13.48
CA ILE A 57 -7.60 6.95 14.75
C ILE A 57 -6.75 7.62 15.85
N PHE A 58 -5.67 8.30 15.45
CA PHE A 58 -4.74 8.97 16.34
C PHE A 58 -4.58 10.43 15.94
N SER A 59 -4.43 11.32 16.92
CA SER A 59 -3.91 12.67 16.70
C SER A 59 -2.44 12.62 16.24
N PRO A 60 -1.88 13.71 15.68
CA PRO A 60 -0.47 13.73 15.26
C PRO A 60 0.52 13.32 16.36
N LYS A 61 0.25 13.75 17.60
CA LYS A 61 1.08 13.43 18.76
C LYS A 61 0.96 11.95 19.15
N GLU A 62 -0.25 11.41 19.19
CA GLU A 62 -0.47 9.99 19.47
C GLU A 62 0.12 9.09 18.38
N PHE A 63 0.00 9.47 17.10
CA PHE A 63 0.66 8.78 16.00
C PHE A 63 2.16 8.70 16.22
N LYS A 64 2.80 9.85 16.52
CA LYS A 64 4.24 9.93 16.80
C LYS A 64 4.63 9.01 17.96
N ASP A 65 3.86 8.97 19.04
CA ASP A 65 4.28 8.30 20.28
C ASP A 65 3.85 6.83 20.38
N ILE A 66 2.76 6.43 19.72
CA ILE A 66 2.19 5.08 19.83
C ILE A 66 2.51 4.24 18.60
N SER A 67 2.43 4.82 17.40
CA SER A 67 2.40 4.05 16.15
C SER A 67 2.95 4.84 14.97
N PRO A 68 4.27 5.11 14.91
CA PRO A 68 4.92 5.81 13.79
C PRO A 68 5.02 4.91 12.55
N ILE A 69 3.88 4.43 12.04
CA ILE A 69 3.79 3.53 10.89
C ILE A 69 3.73 4.34 9.60
N ALA A 70 4.56 3.98 8.63
CA ALA A 70 4.48 4.53 7.29
C ALA A 70 3.43 3.79 6.44
N HIS A 71 2.39 4.51 6.03
CA HIS A 71 1.43 4.02 5.03
C HIS A 71 1.80 4.59 3.66
N ILE A 72 2.10 3.72 2.68
CA ILE A 72 2.47 4.13 1.32
C ILE A 72 1.39 3.66 0.34
N ASP A 73 0.56 4.60 -0.12
CA ASP A 73 -0.47 4.32 -1.10
C ASP A 73 0.14 4.11 -2.49
N CYS A 74 0.09 2.87 -2.96
CA CYS A 74 0.55 2.46 -4.29
C CYS A 74 -0.63 2.17 -5.24
N SER A 75 -1.85 2.65 -4.95
CA SER A 75 -3.05 2.37 -5.76
C SER A 75 -3.02 3.01 -7.15
N ARG A 76 -2.35 4.16 -7.29
CA ARG A 76 -2.20 4.89 -8.56
C ARG A 76 -1.06 4.30 -9.39
N GLN A 77 -1.26 3.07 -9.86
CA GLN A 77 -0.31 2.31 -10.67
C GLN A 77 -0.43 2.67 -12.14
N LYS A 78 0.72 2.83 -12.82
CA LYS A 78 0.75 2.89 -14.28
C LYS A 78 0.33 1.54 -14.87
N GLU A 79 -0.28 1.56 -16.05
CA GLU A 79 -0.73 0.32 -16.74
C GLU A 79 0.41 -0.69 -16.93
N SER A 80 1.64 -0.22 -17.13
CA SER A 80 2.84 -1.05 -17.26
C SER A 80 3.13 -1.92 -16.03
N VAL A 81 2.73 -1.49 -14.82
CA VAL A 81 2.89 -2.27 -13.58
C VAL A 81 1.81 -3.34 -13.46
N GLN A 82 0.65 -3.13 -14.07
CA GLN A 82 -0.50 -4.04 -13.98
C GLN A 82 -0.38 -5.26 -14.92
N GLN A 83 0.51 -5.17 -15.92
CA GLN A 83 0.75 -6.22 -16.90
C GLN A 83 1.97 -7.07 -16.50
N GLY A 84 1.74 -8.13 -15.72
CA GLY A 84 2.74 -9.15 -15.43
C GLY A 84 3.10 -9.30 -13.95
N SER A 85 4.27 -9.85 -13.68
CA SER A 85 4.78 -10.02 -12.31
C SER A 85 5.30 -8.68 -11.77
N VAL A 86 4.99 -8.38 -10.51
CA VAL A 86 5.44 -7.17 -9.83
C VAL A 86 6.52 -7.53 -8.80
N VAL A 87 7.68 -6.89 -8.92
CA VAL A 87 8.75 -6.92 -7.92
C VAL A 87 8.53 -5.75 -6.96
N LEU A 88 8.38 -6.06 -5.67
CA LEU A 88 8.30 -5.06 -4.60
C LEU A 88 9.69 -4.87 -3.99
N ARG A 89 10.18 -3.63 -3.98
CA ARG A 89 11.37 -3.24 -3.24
C ARG A 89 11.02 -2.13 -2.25
N ILE A 90 11.48 -2.24 -1.02
CA ILE A 90 11.29 -1.24 0.03
C ILE A 90 12.66 -0.75 0.46
N GLU A 91 12.86 0.55 0.43
CA GLU A 91 14.08 1.22 0.90
C GLU A 91 13.72 2.11 2.09
N LEU A 92 14.48 1.96 3.17
CA LEU A 92 14.35 2.74 4.39
C LEU A 92 15.66 3.53 4.57
N GLU A 93 15.53 4.81 4.86
CA GLU A 93 16.66 5.69 5.13
C GLU A 93 16.51 6.23 6.55
N THR A 94 17.58 6.15 7.35
CA THR A 94 17.60 6.55 8.75
C THR A 94 18.74 7.55 9.00
N ALA A 95 18.52 8.52 9.89
CA ALA A 95 19.53 9.54 10.21
C ALA A 95 20.72 8.97 11.00
N LYS A 96 20.53 7.81 11.64
CA LYS A 96 21.55 7.10 12.42
C LYS A 96 21.53 5.63 12.05
N ASN A 97 22.62 4.94 12.39
CA ASN A 97 22.67 3.49 12.28
C ASN A 97 21.55 2.86 13.10
N THR A 98 20.82 1.93 12.48
CA THR A 98 19.82 1.14 13.18
C THR A 98 20.48 0.29 14.28
N PRO A 99 19.86 0.18 15.46
CA PRO A 99 20.38 -0.67 16.53
C PRO A 99 20.56 -2.13 16.06
N LYS A 100 21.47 -2.86 16.71
CA LYS A 100 21.54 -4.32 16.52
C LYS A 100 20.18 -4.95 16.85
N ASP A 101 19.86 -6.04 16.17
CA ASP A 101 18.63 -6.81 16.35
C ASP A 101 17.34 -6.04 16.01
N THR A 102 17.43 -5.03 15.16
CA THR A 102 16.26 -4.34 14.60
C THR A 102 15.57 -5.20 13.54
N THR A 103 14.26 -5.40 13.69
CA THR A 103 13.42 -6.09 12.69
C THR A 103 12.41 -5.10 12.12
N ALA A 104 12.25 -5.13 10.80
CA ALA A 104 11.27 -4.31 10.09
C ALA A 104 10.11 -5.19 9.63
N TYR A 105 8.88 -4.81 9.96
CA TYR A 105 7.68 -5.53 9.55
C TYR A 105 6.98 -4.80 8.41
N CYS A 106 6.45 -5.54 7.43
CA CYS A 106 5.64 -4.97 6.35
C CYS A 106 4.33 -5.73 6.14
N LEU A 107 3.24 -4.98 6.00
CA LEU A 107 1.94 -5.49 5.59
C LEU A 107 1.61 -4.98 4.18
N ILE A 108 1.42 -5.91 3.25
CA ILE A 108 1.06 -5.61 1.87
C ILE A 108 -0.43 -5.90 1.70
N LEU A 109 -1.19 -4.85 1.40
CA LEU A 109 -2.59 -4.93 1.02
C LEU A 109 -2.68 -4.74 -0.49
N TYR A 110 -3.34 -5.66 -1.18
CA TYR A 110 -3.54 -5.55 -2.62
C TYR A 110 -4.90 -6.11 -3.03
N ASP A 111 -5.45 -5.52 -4.09
CA ASP A 111 -6.68 -5.98 -4.71
C ASP A 111 -6.35 -6.67 -6.03
N ARG A 112 -6.98 -7.81 -6.30
CA ARG A 112 -7.03 -8.39 -7.65
C ARG A 112 -8.45 -8.37 -8.17
N VAL A 113 -8.61 -7.77 -9.35
CA VAL A 113 -9.86 -7.78 -10.09
C VAL A 113 -9.80 -8.91 -11.11
N PHE A 114 -10.65 -9.92 -10.94
CA PHE A 114 -10.76 -11.01 -11.89
C PHE A 114 -11.95 -10.77 -12.81
N ARG A 115 -11.71 -10.89 -14.13
CA ARG A 115 -12.77 -11.01 -15.12
C ARG A 115 -12.91 -12.49 -15.46
N TYR A 116 -14.01 -13.09 -15.03
CA TYR A 116 -14.34 -14.46 -15.40
C TYR A 116 -14.77 -14.48 -16.87
N SER A 117 -13.96 -15.11 -17.72
CA SER A 117 -14.37 -15.47 -19.08
C SER A 117 -14.76 -16.94 -19.06
N PRO A 118 -16.07 -17.27 -19.04
CA PRO A 118 -16.47 -18.65 -19.06
C PRO A 118 -16.00 -19.35 -20.35
N PRO A 119 -15.69 -20.66 -20.30
CA PRO A 119 -15.20 -21.43 -21.44
C PRO A 119 -16.22 -21.66 -22.58
N TYR A 120 -17.38 -20.97 -22.58
CA TYR A 120 -18.41 -21.13 -23.62
C TYR A 120 -17.94 -20.82 -25.04
N LYS A 121 -16.82 -20.09 -25.20
CA LYS A 121 -16.27 -19.76 -26.52
C LYS A 121 -15.72 -20.96 -27.30
N ASP A 122 -15.39 -22.08 -26.65
CA ASP A 122 -14.84 -23.25 -27.36
C ASP A 122 -15.91 -24.29 -27.73
N ILE A 123 -17.12 -24.20 -27.17
CA ILE A 123 -18.17 -25.22 -27.29
C ILE A 123 -19.32 -24.75 -28.20
N TYR A 124 -19.49 -23.44 -28.39
CA TYR A 124 -20.55 -22.86 -29.20
C TYR A 124 -20.00 -21.76 -30.12
N ASN A 125 -19.24 -22.14 -31.14
CA ASN A 125 -18.77 -21.19 -32.16
C ASN A 125 -19.92 -20.59 -33.01
N ASP A 126 -21.12 -21.17 -32.96
CA ASP A 126 -22.25 -20.79 -33.83
C ASP A 126 -23.50 -20.27 -33.10
N LEU A 127 -23.45 -20.04 -31.78
CA LEU A 127 -24.57 -19.43 -31.05
C LEU A 127 -24.24 -17.99 -30.64
N PRO A 128 -25.22 -17.06 -30.73
CA PRO A 128 -25.01 -15.70 -30.26
C PRO A 128 -24.73 -15.72 -28.76
N VAL A 129 -23.57 -15.19 -28.37
CA VAL A 129 -23.22 -14.99 -26.96
C VAL A 129 -24.30 -14.06 -26.36
N PRO A 130 -25.05 -14.47 -25.33
CA PRO A 130 -26.02 -13.59 -24.71
C PRO A 130 -25.30 -12.35 -24.19
N SER A 131 -25.81 -11.16 -24.50
CA SER A 131 -25.21 -9.86 -24.17
C SER A 131 -25.03 -9.61 -22.67
N ASP A 132 -25.52 -10.50 -21.81
CA ASP A 132 -25.72 -10.31 -20.37
C ASP A 132 -24.84 -11.24 -19.48
N VAL A 133 -23.85 -11.94 -20.05
CA VAL A 133 -23.06 -12.94 -19.29
C VAL A 133 -21.74 -12.39 -18.71
N SER A 134 -21.40 -11.11 -18.93
CA SER A 134 -20.28 -10.49 -18.23
C SER A 134 -20.66 -10.21 -16.77
N ARG A 135 -20.44 -11.19 -15.89
CA ARG A 135 -20.49 -10.93 -14.44
C ARG A 135 -19.60 -9.72 -14.13
N PRO A 136 -20.06 -8.81 -13.25
CA PRO A 136 -19.24 -7.68 -12.86
C PRO A 136 -17.90 -8.18 -12.31
N PRO A 137 -16.80 -7.45 -12.58
CA PRO A 137 -15.49 -7.82 -12.07
C PRO A 137 -15.54 -8.08 -10.57
N GLN A 138 -15.08 -9.26 -10.14
CA GLN A 138 -15.02 -9.58 -8.71
C GLN A 138 -13.70 -9.05 -8.14
N LYS A 139 -13.81 -8.22 -7.10
CA LYS A 139 -12.66 -7.67 -6.37
C LYS A 139 -12.34 -8.59 -5.19
N ILE A 140 -11.17 -9.22 -5.23
CA ILE A 140 -10.65 -10.01 -4.12
C ILE A 140 -9.54 -9.22 -3.45
N ARG A 141 -9.70 -8.94 -2.15
CA ARG A 141 -8.67 -8.28 -1.33
C ARG A 141 -7.74 -9.32 -0.73
N GLY A 142 -6.44 -9.19 -0.95
CA GLY A 142 -5.39 -10.04 -0.40
C GLY A 142 -4.57 -9.32 0.67
N ILE A 143 -4.07 -10.09 1.65
CA ILE A 143 -3.15 -9.63 2.68
C ILE A 143 -1.90 -10.50 2.60
N LYS A 144 -0.72 -9.88 2.55
CA LYS A 144 0.57 -10.58 2.64
C LYS A 144 1.45 -9.90 3.69
N THR A 145 1.93 -10.68 4.65
CA THR A 145 2.94 -10.24 5.63
C THR A 145 4.33 -10.59 5.12
N VAL A 146 5.30 -9.72 5.40
CA VAL A 146 6.73 -9.98 5.19
C VAL A 146 7.42 -9.65 6.50
N ASP A 147 8.13 -10.65 7.04
CA ASP A 147 8.94 -10.56 8.25
C ASP A 147 10.41 -10.31 7.90
#